data_AF-A0A920MKW1-F1
#
_entry.id   AF-A0A920MKW1-F1
#
_cell.length_a   1.000
_cell.length_b   1.000
_cell.length_c   1.000
_cell.angle_alpha   90.00
_cell.angle_beta   90.00
_cell.angle_gamma   90.00
#
_symmetry.space_group_name_H-M   'P 1'
#
loop_
_entity.id
_entity.type
_entity.pdbx_description
1 polymer ?
#
loop_
_entity_poly.entity_id
_entity_poly.type
_entity_poly.pdbx_seq_one_letter_code
_entity_poly.pdbx_strand_id
1 'polypeptide(L)'
;MKKRHLVDGYTESVRNIERRIQKAEEQIDMDLPELDQPAGVPPSFEEHMEIMQDLQVLALQTDLTRVFPFMMRKGNKALDLTHRLVSRAHHPLSHHNNNPVLVERMSKINTYHTTLFSKYLDKLSSVTEGDGTFWIT
;
A
#
# COMPACT_ATOMS: atom_id res chain seq x y z
N MET A 1 23.92 24.21 27.46
CA MET A 1 22.97 23.83 26.39
C MET A 1 23.30 22.51 25.71
N LYS A 2 24.49 22.29 25.13
CA LYS A 2 24.84 21.09 24.33
C LYS A 2 24.70 19.73 25.04
N LYS A 3 25.02 19.64 26.35
CA LYS A 3 24.92 18.39 27.13
C LYS A 3 23.48 17.92 27.40
N ARG A 4 22.53 18.86 27.50
CA ARG A 4 21.13 18.55 27.81
C ARG A 4 20.46 17.83 26.63
N HIS A 5 20.67 18.36 25.42
CA HIS A 5 20.23 17.71 24.17
C HIS A 5 20.80 16.30 23.94
N LEU A 6 22.04 16.02 24.39
CA LEU A 6 22.64 14.69 24.28
C LEU A 6 21.95 13.68 25.20
N VAL A 7 21.67 14.07 26.45
CA VAL A 7 20.95 13.23 27.41
C VAL A 7 19.49 13.03 26.96
N ASP A 8 18.85 14.11 26.51
CA ASP A 8 17.48 14.04 25.99
C ASP A 8 17.40 13.08 24.78
N GLY A 9 18.33 13.17 23.83
CA GLY A 9 18.39 12.27 22.67
C GLY A 9 18.69 10.80 23.03
N TYR A 10 19.54 10.55 24.03
CA TYR A 10 19.79 9.19 24.52
C TYR A 10 18.54 8.59 25.18
N THR A 11 17.88 9.34 26.07
CA THR A 11 16.66 8.87 26.74
C THR A 11 15.51 8.63 25.76
N GLU A 12 15.39 9.47 24.72
CA GLU A 12 14.42 9.26 23.66
C GLU A 12 14.74 8.00 22.82
N SER A 13 16.01 7.73 22.55
CA SER A 13 16.43 6.51 21.84
C SER A 13 16.10 5.25 22.65
N VAL A 14 16.37 5.26 23.96
CA VAL A 14 16.02 4.16 24.87
C VAL A 14 14.51 3.93 24.89
N ARG A 15 13.70 4.99 25.04
CA ARG A 15 12.23 4.88 25.00
C ARG A 15 11.70 4.34 23.68
N ASN A 16 12.32 4.70 22.55
CA ASN A 16 11.92 4.16 21.25
C ASN A 16 12.25 2.67 21.12
N ILE A 17 13.33 2.20 21.74
CA ILE A 17 13.64 0.77 21.83
C ILE A 17 12.62 0.05 22.73
N GLU A 18 12.33 0.59 23.91
CA GLU A 18 11.34 0.02 24.84
C GLU A 18 9.96 -0.13 24.19
N ARG A 19 9.47 0.92 23.51
CA ARG A 19 8.20 0.86 22.77
C ARG A 19 8.20 -0.22 21.69
N ARG A 20 9.33 -0.45 21.02
CA ARG A 20 9.44 -1.50 19.99
C ARG A 20 9.44 -2.91 20.59
N ILE A 21 10.08 -3.08 21.76
CA ILE A 21 10.06 -4.35 22.50
C ILE A 21 8.64 -4.65 22.95
N GLN A 22 7.96 -3.68 23.58
CA GLN A 22 6.59 -3.85 24.05
C GLN A 22 5.62 -4.24 22.92
N LYS A 23 5.71 -3.58 21.76
CA LYS A 23 4.92 -3.96 20.58
C LYS A 23 5.23 -5.37 20.08
N ALA A 24 6.51 -5.76 20.10
CA ALA A 24 6.89 -7.10 19.69
C ALA A 24 6.30 -8.15 20.65
N GLU A 25 6.34 -7.89 21.96
CA GLU A 25 5.76 -8.76 22.98
C GLU A 25 4.23 -8.89 22.82
N GLU A 26 3.53 -7.80 22.53
CA GLU A 26 2.08 -7.80 22.22
C GLU A 26 1.74 -8.64 20.97
N GLN A 27 2.68 -8.79 20.04
CA GLN A 27 2.50 -9.53 18.79
C GLN A 27 2.89 -11.02 18.87
N ILE A 28 3.57 -11.48 19.92
CA ILE A 28 4.08 -12.86 20.02
C ILE A 28 2.95 -13.89 20.04
N ASP A 29 1.86 -13.62 20.76
CA ASP A 29 0.74 -14.55 20.95
C ASP A 29 -0.43 -14.26 19.99
N MET A 30 -0.19 -13.47 18.93
CA MET A 30 -1.24 -13.04 18.02
C MET A 30 -1.55 -14.14 16.99
N ASP A 31 -2.79 -14.63 16.99
CA ASP A 31 -3.25 -15.65 16.06
C ASP A 31 -3.54 -15.01 14.68
N LEU A 32 -2.73 -15.34 13.68
CA LEU A 32 -2.87 -14.83 12.32
C LEU A 32 -3.69 -15.80 11.48
N PRO A 33 -4.63 -15.32 10.64
CA PRO A 33 -5.35 -16.19 9.72
C PRO A 33 -4.39 -16.81 8.70
N GLU A 34 -4.64 -18.08 8.36
CA GLU A 34 -3.91 -18.76 7.30
C GLU A 34 -4.21 -18.09 5.94
N LEU A 35 -3.15 -17.66 5.28
CA LEU A 35 -3.18 -17.14 3.91
C LEU A 35 -2.25 -17.97 3.05
N ASP A 36 -2.75 -18.36 1.87
CA ASP A 36 -1.94 -19.03 0.86
C ASP A 36 -0.80 -18.10 0.43
N GLN A 37 0.42 -18.45 0.82
CA GLN A 37 1.58 -17.68 0.45
C GLN A 37 1.88 -17.91 -1.04
N PRO A 38 2.00 -16.85 -1.86
CA PRO A 38 2.30 -17.03 -3.27
C PRO A 38 3.71 -17.61 -3.43
N ALA A 39 3.86 -18.58 -4.34
CA ALA A 39 5.13 -19.26 -4.62
C ALA A 39 6.23 -18.34 -5.19
N GLY A 40 5.87 -17.11 -5.55
CA GLY A 40 6.78 -16.10 -6.11
C GLY A 40 6.03 -14.80 -6.43
N VAL A 41 6.66 -13.94 -7.22
CA VAL A 41 6.01 -12.72 -7.70
C VAL A 41 4.90 -13.10 -8.68
N PRO A 42 3.63 -12.68 -8.44
CA PRO A 42 2.54 -12.96 -9.36
C PRO A 42 2.84 -12.47 -10.78
N PRO A 43 2.42 -13.22 -11.81
CA PRO A 43 2.71 -12.88 -13.20
C PRO A 43 1.91 -11.66 -13.67
N SER A 44 0.71 -11.45 -13.13
CA SER A 44 -0.13 -10.30 -13.44
C SER A 44 0.02 -9.19 -12.39
N PHE A 45 -0.08 -7.95 -12.84
CA PHE A 45 -0.05 -6.80 -11.94
C PHE A 45 -1.33 -6.72 -11.11
N GLU A 46 -2.47 -7.11 -11.68
CA GLU A 46 -3.77 -7.23 -11.02
C GLU A 46 -3.67 -8.12 -9.78
N GLU A 47 -3.16 -9.33 -9.94
CA GLU A 47 -3.01 -10.31 -8.86
C GLU A 47 -1.98 -9.86 -7.82
N HIS A 48 -0.86 -9.26 -8.27
CA HIS A 48 0.09 -8.65 -7.35
C HIS A 48 -0.56 -7.56 -6.50
N MET A 49 -1.30 -6.64 -7.12
CA MET A 49 -1.97 -5.55 -6.42
C MET A 49 -3.06 -6.08 -5.48
N GLU A 50 -3.80 -7.10 -5.89
CA GLU A 50 -4.82 -7.75 -5.08
C GLU A 50 -4.21 -8.35 -3.81
N ILE A 51 -3.15 -9.15 -3.93
CA ILE A 51 -2.45 -9.74 -2.77
C ILE A 51 -1.90 -8.63 -1.86
N MET A 52 -1.30 -7.58 -2.42
CA MET A 52 -0.78 -6.47 -1.61
C MET A 52 -1.88 -5.70 -0.88
N GLN A 53 -3.07 -5.58 -1.48
CA GLN A 53 -4.24 -4.98 -0.84
C GLN A 53 -4.77 -5.88 0.27
N ASP A 54 -4.86 -7.20 0.05
CA ASP A 54 -5.30 -8.16 1.07
C ASP A 54 -4.37 -8.17 2.29
N LEU A 55 -3.06 -8.09 2.08
CA LEU A 55 -2.09 -7.94 3.17
C LEU A 55 -2.26 -6.63 3.96
N GLN A 56 -2.64 -5.53 3.30
CA GLN A 56 -2.90 -4.26 3.99
C GLN A 56 -4.20 -4.32 4.80
N VAL A 57 -5.25 -4.92 4.25
CA VAL A 57 -6.51 -5.17 4.98
C VAL A 57 -6.24 -6.03 6.20
N LEU A 58 -5.51 -7.13 6.03
CA LEU A 58 -5.15 -8.01 7.13
C LEU A 58 -4.37 -7.27 8.22
N ALA A 59 -3.36 -6.50 7.84
CA ALA A 59 -2.55 -5.75 8.79
C ALA A 59 -3.39 -4.74 9.61
N LEU A 60 -4.48 -4.23 9.04
CA LEU A 60 -5.46 -3.41 9.76
C LEU A 60 -6.36 -4.26 10.67
N GLN A 61 -6.84 -5.42 10.19
CA GLN A 61 -7.65 -6.38 10.97
C GLN A 61 -6.97 -6.89 12.22
N THR A 62 -5.66 -7.13 12.13
CA THR A 62 -4.88 -7.66 13.24
C THR A 62 -4.16 -6.57 14.01
N ASP A 63 -4.53 -5.29 13.81
CA ASP A 63 -3.92 -4.10 14.44
C ASP A 63 -2.37 -4.08 14.39
N LEU A 64 -1.78 -4.64 13.33
CA LEU A 64 -0.32 -4.72 13.18
C LEU A 64 0.28 -3.34 12.89
N THR A 65 -0.43 -2.53 12.09
CA THR A 65 -0.03 -1.16 11.78
C THR A 65 -1.24 -0.33 11.34
N ARG A 66 -1.20 0.98 11.62
CA ARG A 66 -2.15 1.97 11.10
C ARG A 66 -1.57 2.79 9.94
N VAL A 67 -0.33 2.51 9.53
CA VAL A 67 0.38 3.22 8.46
C VAL A 67 1.13 2.24 7.56
N PHE A 68 0.92 2.33 6.26
CA PHE A 68 1.65 1.57 5.25
C PHE A 68 1.84 2.40 3.97
N PRO A 69 2.94 2.20 3.22
CA PRO A 69 3.12 2.82 1.92
C PRO A 69 2.23 2.13 0.89
N PHE A 70 1.41 2.91 0.18
CA PHE A 70 0.61 2.43 -0.94
C PHE A 70 1.22 2.92 -2.26
N MET A 71 1.87 2.02 -3.01
CA MET A 71 2.40 2.32 -4.33
C MET A 71 1.60 1.55 -5.38
N MET A 72 0.81 2.27 -6.18
CA MET A 72 0.08 1.66 -7.29
C MET A 72 1.06 1.05 -8.30
N ARG A 73 2.02 1.82 -8.83
CA ARG A 73 2.96 1.27 -9.83
C ARG A 73 4.19 2.15 -10.02
N LYS A 74 5.31 1.55 -10.39
CA LYS A 74 6.52 2.28 -10.83
C LYS A 74 6.34 2.87 -12.24
N GLY A 75 6.25 4.21 -12.32
CA GLY A 75 5.93 4.99 -13.53
C GLY A 75 6.78 4.72 -14.78
N ASN A 76 8.04 4.34 -14.61
CA ASN A 76 9.06 4.35 -15.67
C ASN A 76 9.22 3.03 -16.43
N LYS A 77 8.55 1.95 -16.00
CA LYS A 77 8.54 0.69 -16.75
C LYS A 77 7.29 0.61 -17.62
N ALA A 78 7.46 0.31 -18.90
CA ALA A 78 6.40 -0.28 -19.71
C ALA A 78 6.30 -1.75 -19.27
N LEU A 79 5.53 -2.01 -18.23
CA LEU A 79 5.18 -3.40 -17.91
C LEU A 79 4.09 -3.83 -18.91
N ASP A 80 3.93 -5.13 -19.08
CA ASP A 80 2.96 -5.76 -20.01
C ASP A 80 1.52 -5.23 -19.87
N LEU A 81 1.17 -4.77 -18.67
CA LEU A 81 -0.09 -4.10 -18.37
C LEU A 81 -0.38 -2.88 -19.24
N THR A 82 0.64 -2.03 -19.46
CA THR A 82 0.48 -0.89 -20.35
C THR A 82 0.31 -1.42 -21.76
N HIS A 83 1.09 -2.40 -22.22
CA HIS A 83 0.92 -2.98 -23.56
C HIS A 83 -0.52 -3.45 -23.87
N ARG A 84 -1.26 -3.96 -22.87
CA ARG A 84 -2.68 -4.36 -23.04
C ARG A 84 -3.65 -3.18 -23.24
N LEU A 85 -3.36 -2.03 -22.66
CA LEU A 85 -4.23 -0.83 -22.69
C LEU A 85 -3.73 0.27 -23.65
N VAL A 86 -2.42 0.46 -23.70
CA VAL A 86 -1.65 1.47 -24.43
C VAL A 86 -0.19 1.00 -24.64
N SER A 87 0.29 0.93 -25.89
CA SER A 87 1.65 0.48 -26.24
C SER A 87 2.81 1.45 -25.86
N ARG A 88 2.75 2.17 -24.74
CA ARG A 88 3.78 3.11 -24.24
C ARG A 88 3.87 3.08 -22.71
N ALA A 89 5.03 3.44 -22.15
CA ALA A 89 5.17 3.64 -20.70
C ALA A 89 4.29 4.80 -20.19
N HIS A 90 3.83 4.69 -18.94
CA HIS A 90 2.96 5.69 -18.28
C HIS A 90 3.64 7.05 -18.09
N HIS A 91 4.87 7.10 -17.60
CA HIS A 91 5.54 8.37 -17.29
C HIS A 91 5.66 9.29 -18.52
N PRO A 92 6.11 8.84 -19.70
CA PRO A 92 6.12 9.69 -20.90
C PRO A 92 4.74 10.22 -21.30
N LEU A 93 3.65 9.50 -20.99
CA LEU A 93 2.30 9.93 -21.32
C LEU A 93 1.85 11.12 -20.46
N SER A 94 2.44 11.38 -19.28
CA SER A 94 2.07 12.56 -18.47
C SER A 94 2.59 13.87 -19.07
N HIS A 95 3.57 13.78 -19.97
CA HIS A 95 4.10 14.92 -20.74
C HIS A 95 3.35 15.06 -22.09
N HIS A 96 2.04 14.83 -22.11
CA HIS A 96 1.22 14.77 -23.32
C HIS A 96 1.04 16.11 -24.06
N ASN A 97 1.37 17.25 -23.44
CA ASN A 97 1.24 18.59 -24.02
C ASN A 97 -0.13 18.85 -24.69
N ASN A 98 -1.23 18.45 -24.02
CA ASN A 98 -2.60 18.49 -24.54
C ASN A 98 -2.86 17.79 -25.88
N ASN A 99 -1.98 16.90 -26.33
CA ASN A 99 -2.25 16.07 -27.49
C ASN A 99 -3.41 15.11 -27.18
N PRO A 100 -4.53 15.18 -27.92
CA PRO A 100 -5.75 14.43 -27.59
C PRO A 100 -5.55 12.91 -27.57
N VAL A 101 -4.70 12.37 -28.46
CA VAL A 101 -4.39 10.93 -28.52
C VAL A 101 -3.62 10.48 -27.29
N LEU A 102 -2.69 11.30 -26.80
CA LEU A 102 -1.91 10.97 -25.61
C LEU A 102 -2.73 11.15 -24.32
N VAL A 103 -3.62 12.15 -24.30
CA VAL A 103 -4.58 12.35 -23.20
C VAL A 103 -5.53 11.16 -23.08
N GLU A 104 -6.11 10.69 -24.18
CA GLU A 104 -7.00 9.52 -24.18
C GLU A 104 -6.28 8.28 -23.61
N ARG A 105 -5.03 8.05 -24.05
CA ARG A 105 -4.19 6.95 -23.56
C ARG A 105 -3.87 7.07 -22.07
N MET A 106 -3.51 8.25 -21.60
CA MET A 106 -3.28 8.51 -20.18
C MET A 106 -4.57 8.26 -19.37
N SER A 107 -5.71 8.72 -19.87
CA SER A 107 -7.01 8.50 -19.22
C SER A 107 -7.32 7.03 -19.05
N LYS A 108 -7.07 6.17 -20.05
CA LYS A 108 -7.27 4.72 -19.93
C LYS A 108 -6.46 4.11 -18.77
N ILE A 109 -5.19 4.52 -18.63
CA ILE A 109 -4.32 4.04 -17.56
C ILE A 109 -4.81 4.55 -16.19
N ASN A 110 -5.18 5.82 -16.09
CA ASN A 110 -5.70 6.41 -14.85
C ASN A 110 -7.01 5.76 -14.42
N THR A 111 -7.96 5.58 -15.35
CA THR A 111 -9.21 4.87 -15.08
C THR A 111 -8.94 3.48 -14.54
N TYR A 112 -8.03 2.73 -15.18
CA TYR A 112 -7.66 1.41 -14.74
C TYR A 112 -7.08 1.40 -13.31
N HIS A 113 -6.14 2.31 -12.97
CA HIS A 113 -5.62 2.42 -11.61
C HIS A 113 -6.72 2.79 -10.60
N THR A 114 -7.60 3.73 -10.93
CA THR A 114 -8.72 4.12 -10.05
C THR A 114 -9.69 2.96 -9.84
N THR A 115 -9.91 2.11 -10.84
CA THR A 115 -10.72 0.89 -10.67
C THR A 115 -10.07 -0.08 -9.67
N LEU A 116 -8.76 -0.30 -9.72
CA LEU A 116 -8.08 -1.14 -8.73
C LEU A 116 -8.11 -0.52 -7.33
N PHE A 117 -8.02 0.81 -7.24
CA PHE A 117 -8.16 1.51 -5.96
C PHE A 117 -9.59 1.38 -5.42
N SER A 118 -10.61 1.53 -6.26
CA SER A 118 -12.02 1.33 -5.86
C SER A 118 -12.22 -0.04 -5.21
N LYS A 119 -11.70 -1.11 -5.83
CA LYS A 119 -11.78 -2.47 -5.28
C LYS A 119 -11.14 -2.57 -3.88
N TYR A 120 -10.05 -1.85 -3.65
CA TYR A 120 -9.44 -1.80 -2.32
C TYR A 120 -10.34 -1.11 -1.30
N LEU A 121 -11.03 -0.03 -1.69
CA LEU A 121 -11.97 0.64 -0.80
C LEU A 121 -13.15 -0.28 -0.50
N ASP A 122 -13.67 -0.96 -1.51
CA ASP A 122 -14.72 -1.97 -1.35
C ASP A 122 -14.29 -3.03 -0.32
N LYS A 123 -13.06 -3.55 -0.43
CA LYS A 123 -12.48 -4.50 0.54
C LYS A 123 -12.48 -3.94 1.95
N LEU A 124 -11.89 -2.78 2.24
CA LEU A 124 -11.91 -2.34 3.64
C LEU A 124 -13.31 -1.94 4.13
N SER A 125 -14.22 -1.53 3.23
CA SER A 125 -15.59 -1.17 3.62
C SER A 125 -16.41 -2.40 3.99
N SER A 126 -16.04 -3.56 3.45
CA SER A 126 -16.65 -4.85 3.77
C SER A 126 -16.21 -5.39 5.14
N VAL A 127 -15.10 -4.87 5.70
CA VAL A 127 -14.62 -5.31 7.01
C VAL A 127 -15.29 -4.52 8.11
N THR A 128 -15.98 -5.24 9.00
CA THR A 128 -16.58 -4.69 10.23
C THR A 128 -15.54 -4.69 11.35
N GLU A 129 -15.32 -3.53 11.99
CA GLU A 129 -14.45 -3.36 13.17
C GLU A 129 -15.26 -2.59 14.23
N GLY A 130 -15.59 -3.24 15.36
CA GLY A 130 -16.44 -2.64 16.39
C GLY A 130 -17.83 -2.24 15.87
N ASP A 131 -18.23 -0.99 16.10
CA ASP A 131 -19.53 -0.42 15.67
C ASP A 131 -19.48 0.17 14.25
N GLY A 132 -18.33 0.08 13.55
CA GLY A 132 -18.10 0.69 12.25
C GLY A 132 -17.41 -0.25 11.25
N THR A 133 -16.90 0.35 10.18
CA THR A 133 -16.03 -0.32 9.19
C THR A 133 -14.73 0.46 9.09
N PHE A 134 -13.67 -0.14 8.55
CA PHE A 134 -12.38 0.58 8.40
C PHE A 134 -12.45 1.87 7.59
N TRP A 135 -13.53 2.11 6.84
CA TRP A 135 -13.69 3.29 6.00
C TRP A 135 -14.35 4.48 6.68
N ILE A 136 -14.87 4.35 7.91
CA ILE A 136 -15.67 5.41 8.52
C ILE A 136 -15.39 5.51 10.02
N THR A 137 -14.64 6.55 10.41
CA THR A 137 -14.73 7.23 11.71
C THR A 137 -15.07 8.69 11.47
#